data_AF-A0A533UBL8-F1
#
_entry.id   AF-A0A533UBL8-F1
#
_cell.length_a   1.000
_cell.length_b   1.000
_cell.length_c   1.000
_cell.angle_alpha   90.00
_cell.angle_beta   90.00
_cell.angle_gamma   90.00
#
_symmetry.space_group_name_H-M   'P 1'
#
loop_
_entity.id
_entity.type
_entity.pdbx_description
1 polymer ?
#
loop_
_entity_poly.entity_id
_entity_poly.type
_entity_poly.pdbx_seq_one_letter_code
_entity_poly.pdbx_strand_id
1 'polypeptide(L)'
;MDFEKLEKWADEANISRNQNLKLKAKKIEEELMKNLTQADLYFPVEDEVLITKNSASFLYKNSKTYPCLLEFIGKVLHVDIPIKLNECKFGPGGIIVSANDKEQAHKILHDCCHELQILLKGKEGHIS
;
A
#
# COMPACT_ATOMS: atom_id res chain seq x y z
N MET A 1 3.82 10.99 -4.63
CA MET A 1 4.19 9.62 -5.02
C MET A 1 3.33 9.19 -6.21
N ASP A 2 3.87 8.49 -7.20
CA ASP A 2 3.12 8.01 -8.38
C ASP A 2 2.75 6.53 -8.20
N PHE A 3 1.54 6.28 -7.70
CA PHE A 3 1.07 4.92 -7.39
C PHE A 3 0.84 4.07 -8.64
N GLU A 4 0.54 4.66 -9.80
CA GLU A 4 0.39 3.89 -11.04
C GLU A 4 1.73 3.35 -11.52
N LYS A 5 2.79 4.15 -11.36
CA LYS A 5 4.15 3.71 -11.63
C LYS A 5 4.59 2.62 -10.64
N LEU A 6 4.28 2.78 -9.35
CA LEU A 6 4.60 1.77 -8.34
C LEU A 6 3.89 0.44 -8.61
N GLU A 7 2.62 0.47 -9.01
CA GLU A 7 1.88 -0.73 -9.39
C GLU A 7 2.53 -1.48 -10.56
N LYS A 8 2.90 -0.74 -11.61
CA LYS A 8 3.59 -1.31 -12.78
C LYS A 8 4.94 -1.92 -12.42
N TRP A 9 5.68 -1.26 -11.54
CA TRP A 9 6.95 -1.78 -11.05
C TRP A 9 6.77 -3.04 -10.20
N ALA A 10 5.74 -3.09 -9.34
CA ALA A 10 5.44 -4.29 -8.56
C ALA A 10 5.08 -5.48 -9.48
N ASP A 11 4.27 -5.24 -10.52
CA ASP A 11 3.96 -6.24 -11.55
C ASP A 11 5.23 -6.68 -12.30
N GLU A 12 6.08 -5.75 -12.74
CA GLU A 12 7.32 -6.08 -13.44
C GLU A 12 8.31 -6.88 -12.56
N ALA A 13 8.36 -6.58 -11.27
CA ALA A 13 9.16 -7.34 -10.30
C ALA A 13 8.65 -8.79 -10.17
N ASN A 14 7.33 -8.98 -10.07
CA ASN A 14 6.69 -10.29 -10.03
C ASN A 14 6.95 -11.09 -11.32
N ILE A 15 6.75 -10.49 -12.49
CA ILE A 15 7.06 -11.10 -13.79
C ILE A 15 8.53 -11.51 -13.87
N SER A 16 9.44 -10.60 -13.47
CA SER A 16 10.88 -10.85 -13.49
C SER A 16 11.28 -12.01 -12.57
N ARG A 17 10.65 -12.14 -11.39
CA ARG A 17 10.87 -13.29 -10.50
C ARG A 17 10.40 -14.60 -11.14
N ASN A 18 9.21 -14.61 -11.73
CA ASN A 18 8.64 -15.80 -12.38
C ASN A 18 9.47 -16.25 -13.59
N GLN A 19 10.17 -15.33 -14.25
CA GLN A 19 11.11 -15.62 -15.33
C GLN A 19 12.53 -15.96 -14.84
N ASN A 20 12.74 -16.17 -13.54
CA ASN A 20 14.05 -16.40 -12.90
C ASN A 20 15.08 -15.26 -13.11
N LEU A 21 14.63 -14.05 -13.46
CA LEU A 21 15.48 -12.86 -13.61
C LEU A 21 15.70 -12.18 -12.24
N LYS A 22 16.33 -12.91 -11.31
CA LYS A 22 16.46 -12.50 -9.89
C LYS A 22 17.09 -11.12 -9.70
N LEU A 23 18.18 -10.83 -10.42
CA LEU A 23 18.86 -9.54 -10.34
C LEU A 23 17.99 -8.38 -10.84
N LYS A 24 17.17 -8.62 -11.88
CA LYS A 24 16.26 -7.60 -12.41
C LYS A 24 15.14 -7.33 -11.41
N ALA A 25 14.50 -8.39 -10.89
CA ALA A 25 13.46 -8.27 -9.87
C ALA A 25 13.98 -7.50 -8.65
N LYS A 26 15.13 -7.89 -8.12
CA LYS A 26 15.73 -7.24 -6.94
C LYS A 26 15.95 -5.74 -7.14
N LYS A 27 16.48 -5.32 -8.29
CA LYS A 27 16.68 -3.89 -8.59
C LYS A 27 15.37 -3.10 -8.60
N ILE A 28 14.31 -3.69 -9.16
CA ILE A 28 12.98 -3.04 -9.19
C ILE A 28 12.42 -2.92 -7.78
N GLU A 29 12.58 -3.95 -6.95
CA GLU A 29 12.13 -3.96 -5.56
C GLU A 29 12.88 -2.98 -4.66
N GLU A 30 14.19 -2.82 -4.87
CA GLU A 30 15.00 -1.80 -4.19
C GLU A 30 14.48 -0.40 -4.54
N GLU A 31 14.18 -0.13 -5.82
CA GLU A 31 13.57 1.14 -6.24
C GLU A 31 12.15 1.34 -5.70
N LEU A 32 11.32 0.28 -5.65
CA LEU A 32 10.00 0.31 -5.02
C LEU A 32 10.10 0.70 -3.55
N MET A 33 10.96 0.01 -2.78
CA MET A 33 11.14 0.29 -1.36
C MET A 33 11.61 1.71 -1.13
N LYS A 34 12.63 2.15 -1.87
CA LYS A 34 13.11 3.52 -1.81
C LYS A 34 11.99 4.54 -2.05
N ASN A 35 11.10 4.30 -3.00
CA ASN A 35 9.97 5.22 -3.25
C ASN A 35 8.96 5.19 -2.11
N LEU A 36 8.64 4.00 -1.58
CA LEU A 36 7.70 3.82 -0.48
C LEU A 36 8.20 4.41 0.85
N THR A 37 9.52 4.54 1.03
CA THR A 37 10.14 5.04 2.26
C THR A 37 10.57 6.51 2.19
N GLN A 38 10.96 7.03 1.02
CA GLN A 38 11.51 8.40 0.93
C GLN A 38 10.45 9.50 0.80
N ALA A 39 9.34 9.23 0.12
CA ALA A 39 8.24 10.18 -0.05
C ALA A 39 7.05 9.80 0.83
N ASP A 40 6.27 10.78 1.32
CA ASP A 40 5.10 10.50 2.16
C ASP A 40 4.17 9.49 1.49
N LEU A 41 3.99 8.35 2.16
CA LEU A 41 3.08 7.31 1.74
C LEU A 41 1.67 7.76 2.09
N TYR A 42 0.85 8.01 1.09
CA TYR A 42 -0.57 8.27 1.27
C TYR A 42 -1.31 7.77 0.04
N PHE A 43 -2.17 6.77 0.23
CA PHE A 43 -2.87 6.14 -0.89
C PHE A 43 -3.80 7.15 -1.58
N PRO A 44 -3.85 7.14 -2.93
CA PRO A 44 -4.71 8.05 -3.67
C PRO A 44 -6.15 7.56 -3.59
N VAL A 45 -6.92 8.14 -2.67
CA VAL A 45 -8.33 7.83 -2.46
C VAL A 45 -9.23 8.96 -2.94
N GLU A 46 -10.46 8.63 -3.33
CA GLU A 46 -11.50 9.62 -3.64
C GLU A 46 -11.84 10.45 -2.41
N ASP A 47 -12.29 11.70 -2.62
CA ASP A 47 -12.69 12.59 -1.53
C ASP A 47 -14.01 12.15 -0.88
N GLU A 48 -14.83 11.40 -1.61
CA GLU A 48 -16.06 10.79 -1.10
C GLU A 48 -15.73 9.54 -0.26
N VAL A 49 -16.27 9.50 0.95
CA VAL A 49 -16.04 8.42 1.91
C VAL A 49 -17.39 7.80 2.25
N LEU A 50 -17.53 6.49 2.04
CA LEU A 50 -18.75 5.78 2.39
C LEU A 50 -18.70 5.43 3.88
N ILE A 51 -19.49 6.14 4.68
CA ILE A 51 -19.62 5.87 6.12
C ILE A 51 -20.77 4.88 6.36
N THR A 52 -20.45 3.75 6.99
CA THR A 52 -21.41 2.73 7.41
C THR A 52 -21.09 2.31 8.84
N LYS A 53 -22.02 2.54 9.78
CA LYS A 53 -21.96 2.16 11.22
C LYS A 53 -20.57 1.76 11.74
N ASN A 54 -19.84 2.73 12.30
CA ASN A 54 -18.51 2.60 12.89
C ASN A 54 -17.39 2.20 11.90
N SER A 55 -17.65 2.32 10.60
CA SER A 55 -16.66 2.12 9.55
C SER A 55 -16.78 3.15 8.44
N ALA A 56 -15.65 3.43 7.80
CA ALA A 56 -15.51 4.29 6.65
C ALA A 56 -14.80 3.52 5.55
N SER A 57 -15.35 3.51 4.34
CA SER A 57 -14.72 2.89 3.17
C SER A 57 -14.22 3.97 2.21
N PHE A 58 -12.95 3.88 1.86
CA PHE A 58 -12.30 4.71 0.85
C PHE A 58 -12.12 3.91 -0.45
N LEU A 59 -12.56 4.50 -1.56
CA LEU A 59 -12.25 4.00 -2.90
C LEU A 59 -10.98 4.67 -3.39
N TYR A 60 -10.18 3.96 -4.17
CA TYR A 60 -9.02 4.56 -4.84
C TYR A 60 -9.45 5.45 -6.00
N LYS A 61 -8.64 6.48 -6.29
CA LYS A 61 -8.89 7.38 -7.41
C LYS A 61 -8.90 6.64 -8.75
N ASN A 62 -9.75 7.08 -9.67
CA ASN A 62 -9.83 6.57 -11.04
C ASN A 62 -10.12 5.06 -11.14
N SER A 63 -10.85 4.51 -10.15
CA SER A 63 -11.19 3.08 -10.08
C SER A 63 -9.98 2.13 -10.11
N LYS A 64 -8.82 2.59 -9.65
CA LYS A 64 -7.60 1.76 -9.51
C LYS A 64 -7.73 0.85 -8.28
N THR A 65 -6.89 -0.18 -8.18
CA THR A 65 -6.97 -1.18 -7.10
C THR A 65 -5.62 -1.62 -6.54
N TYR A 66 -4.51 -1.28 -7.19
CA TYR A 66 -3.13 -1.54 -6.72
C TYR A 66 -2.81 -2.95 -6.16
N PRO A 67 -3.32 -4.06 -6.75
CA PRO A 67 -3.12 -5.41 -6.22
C PRO A 67 -1.64 -5.81 -6.15
N CYS A 68 -0.84 -5.50 -7.17
CA CYS A 68 0.57 -5.90 -7.20
C CYS A 68 1.39 -5.12 -6.16
N LEU A 69 1.11 -3.83 -5.98
CA LEU A 69 1.74 -3.02 -4.94
C LEU A 69 1.39 -3.53 -3.54
N LEU A 70 0.13 -3.87 -3.30
CA LEU A 70 -0.30 -4.42 -2.01
C LEU A 70 0.30 -5.82 -1.75
N GLU A 71 0.45 -6.66 -2.79
CA GLU A 71 1.16 -7.94 -2.69
C GLU A 71 2.63 -7.75 -2.36
N PHE A 72 3.28 -6.78 -3.02
CA PHE A 72 4.67 -6.43 -2.71
C PHE A 72 4.83 -5.99 -1.25
N ILE A 73 3.97 -5.08 -0.77
CA ILE A 73 4.00 -4.62 0.63
C ILE A 73 3.73 -5.78 1.59
N GLY A 74 2.71 -6.60 1.32
CA GLY A 74 2.38 -7.79 2.12
C GLY A 74 3.56 -8.76 2.21
N LYS A 75 4.24 -8.99 1.09
CA LYS A 75 5.46 -9.81 1.04
C LYS A 75 6.60 -9.24 1.90
N VAL A 76 6.88 -7.95 1.77
CA VAL A 76 7.97 -7.27 2.53
C VAL A 76 7.70 -7.32 4.04
N LEU A 77 6.44 -7.16 4.44
CA LEU A 77 6.02 -7.16 5.84
C LEU A 77 5.71 -8.56 6.38
N HIS A 78 5.67 -9.57 5.52
CA HIS A 78 5.23 -10.94 5.83
C HIS A 78 3.81 -11.00 6.41
N VAL A 79 2.87 -10.32 5.74
CA VAL A 79 1.44 -10.26 6.13
C VAL A 79 0.54 -10.54 4.92
N ASP A 80 -0.67 -11.01 5.19
CA ASP A 80 -1.69 -11.26 4.17
C ASP A 80 -2.36 -9.96 3.67
N ILE A 81 -2.98 -10.05 2.49
CA ILE A 81 -3.90 -9.01 1.97
C ILE A 81 -5.34 -9.37 2.40
N PRO A 82 -6.15 -8.42 2.90
CA PRO A 82 -5.81 -7.00 3.09
C PRO A 82 -4.82 -6.81 4.24
N ILE A 83 -3.86 -5.91 4.05
CA ILE A 83 -2.87 -5.56 5.07
C ILE A 83 -3.64 -4.89 6.22
N LYS A 84 -3.61 -5.50 7.40
CA LYS A 84 -4.27 -4.98 8.60
C LYS A 84 -3.24 -4.21 9.43
N LEU A 85 -3.53 -2.94 9.69
CA LEU A 85 -2.69 -2.09 10.53
C LEU A 85 -3.60 -1.17 11.34
N ASN A 86 -3.59 -1.34 12.66
CA ASN A 86 -4.49 -0.68 13.60
C ASN A 86 -5.96 -0.70 13.13
N GLU A 87 -6.58 0.47 13.00
CA GLU A 87 -7.95 0.65 12.55
C GLU A 87 -8.12 0.56 11.02
N CYS A 88 -7.06 0.32 10.26
CA CYS A 88 -7.07 0.25 8.80
C CYS A 88 -6.94 -1.17 8.23
N LYS A 89 -7.63 -1.41 7.12
CA LYS A 89 -7.44 -2.58 6.24
C LYS A 89 -7.20 -2.10 4.82
N PHE A 90 -5.98 -2.30 4.32
CA PHE A 90 -5.58 -1.92 2.96
C PHE A 90 -5.77 -3.12 2.02
N GLY A 91 -6.74 -3.04 1.12
CA GLY A 91 -7.03 -4.10 0.16
C GLY A 91 -7.28 -3.56 -1.24
N PRO A 92 -7.24 -4.43 -2.27
CA PRO A 92 -7.41 -3.97 -3.64
C PRO A 92 -8.83 -3.45 -3.94
N GLY A 93 -9.83 -3.88 -3.17
CA GLY A 93 -11.19 -3.34 -3.26
C GLY A 93 -11.39 -1.96 -2.61
N GLY A 94 -10.35 -1.40 -1.99
CA GLY A 94 -10.41 -0.14 -1.25
C GLY A 94 -9.83 -0.26 0.16
N ILE A 95 -9.83 0.85 0.88
CA ILE A 95 -9.33 0.91 2.27
C ILE A 95 -10.52 1.05 3.21
N ILE A 96 -10.58 0.16 4.21
CA ILE A 96 -11.61 0.21 5.25
C ILE A 96 -10.97 0.71 6.54
N VAL A 97 -11.61 1.68 7.17
CA VAL A 97 -11.18 2.31 8.40
C VAL A 97 -12.26 2.22 9.47
N SER A 98 -11.90 1.92 10.71
CA SER A 98 -12.84 2.02 11.84
C SER A 98 -12.99 3.48 12.29
N ALA A 99 -14.01 4.16 11.79
CA ALA A 99 -14.30 5.56 12.07
C ALA A 99 -15.82 5.83 12.07
N ASN A 100 -16.24 6.87 12.79
CA ASN A 100 -17.65 7.27 12.90
C ASN A 100 -18.02 8.42 11.96
N ASP A 101 -17.03 9.20 11.53
CA ASP A 101 -17.20 10.34 10.63
C ASP A 101 -16.02 10.48 9.67
N LYS A 102 -16.20 11.35 8.68
CA LYS A 102 -15.24 11.57 7.60
C LYS A 102 -13.91 12.15 8.09
N GLU A 103 -13.94 13.10 9.01
CA GLU A 103 -12.72 13.76 9.51
C GLU A 103 -11.85 12.76 10.26
N GLN A 104 -12.48 11.99 11.16
CA GLN A 104 -11.84 10.90 11.87
C GLN A 104 -11.27 9.86 10.89
N ALA A 105 -12.04 9.47 9.86
CA ALA A 105 -11.61 8.48 8.89
C ALA A 105 -10.34 8.92 8.13
N HIS A 106 -10.28 10.17 7.67
CA HIS A 106 -9.10 10.70 6.97
C HIS A 106 -7.89 10.79 7.90
N LYS A 107 -8.08 11.21 9.16
CA LYS A 107 -7.01 11.26 10.14
C LYS A 107 -6.43 9.86 10.38
N ILE A 108 -7.28 8.87 10.65
CA ILE A 108 -6.86 7.49 10.89
C ILE A 108 -6.16 6.92 9.65
N LEU A 109 -6.69 7.15 8.45
CA LEU A 109 -6.06 6.71 7.20
C LEU A 109 -4.65 7.31 7.06
N HIS A 110 -4.50 8.60 7.31
CA HIS A 110 -3.20 9.28 7.26
C HIS A 110 -2.21 8.68 8.25
N ASP A 111 -2.63 8.53 9.52
CA ASP A 111 -1.79 7.96 10.58
C ASP A 111 -1.37 6.52 10.26
N CYS A 112 -2.28 5.70 9.74
CA CYS A 112 -1.97 4.32 9.34
C CYS A 112 -1.09 4.26 8.09
N CYS A 113 -1.22 5.17 7.12
CA CYS A 113 -0.28 5.24 5.99
C CYS A 113 1.13 5.61 6.46
N HIS A 114 1.25 6.54 7.42
CA HIS A 114 2.52 6.92 8.02
C HIS A 114 3.16 5.74 8.77
N GLU A 115 2.38 5.01 9.58
CA GLU A 115 2.88 3.83 10.28
C GLU A 115 3.28 2.70 9.32
N LEU A 116 2.50 2.48 8.26
CA LEU A 116 2.85 1.51 7.22
C LEU A 116 4.21 1.84 6.59
N GLN A 117 4.47 3.13 6.33
CA GLN A 117 5.76 3.58 5.85
C GLN A 117 6.90 3.33 6.86
N ILE A 118 6.67 3.56 8.16
CA ILE A 118 7.67 3.27 9.20
C ILE A 118 8.01 1.77 9.20
N LEU A 119 7.00 0.90 9.09
CA LEU A 119 7.21 -0.55 9.02
C LEU A 119 8.04 -0.93 7.79
N LEU A 120 7.76 -0.32 6.63
CA LEU A 120 8.52 -0.52 5.40
C LEU A 120 9.97 -0.02 5.53
N LYS A 121 10.20 1.15 6.15
CA LYS A 121 11.55 1.67 6.46
C LYS A 121 12.34 0.67 7.31
N GLY A 122 11.71 0.05 8.29
CA GLY A 122 12.32 -1.01 9.10
C GLY A 122 12.75 -2.26 8.31
N LYS A 123 12.27 -2.43 7.06
CA LYS A 123 12.58 -3.57 6.19
C LYS A 123 13.53 -3.26 5.04
N GLU A 124 13.91 -1.99 4.80
CA GLU A 124 14.77 -1.59 3.67
C GLU A 124 16.09 -2.37 3.59
N GLY A 125 16.67 -2.75 4.73
CA GLY A 125 17.90 -3.56 4.80
C GLY A 125 17.72 -5.08 4.69
N HIS A 126 16.48 -5.57 4.57
CA HIS A 126 16.13 -6.99 4.63
C HIS A 126 15.43 -7.50 3.37
N ILE A 127 15.50 -6.76 2.26
CA ILE A 127 14.94 -7.17 0.97
C ILE A 127 15.83 -8.30 0.40
N SER A 128 15.40 -9.55 0.60
CA SER A 128 16.10 -10.77 0.16
C SER A 128 15.59 -11.30 -1.18
#